data_AF-A0A957T3E9-F1
#
_entry.id   AF-A0A957T3E9-F1
#
_cell.length_a   1.000
_cell.length_b   1.000
_cell.length_c   1.000
_cell.angle_alpha   90.00
_cell.angle_beta   90.00
_cell.angle_gamma   90.00
#
_symmetry.space_group_name_H-M   'P 1'
#
loop_
_entity.id
_entity.type
_entity.pdbx_description
1 polymer ?
#
loop_
_entity_poly.entity_id
_entity_poly.type
_entity_poly.pdbx_seq_one_letter_code
_entity_poly.pdbx_strand_id
1 'polypeptide(L)' 'MGTAVDQAFQDVEQKKAQLLLPAMVFAEIMYLNERKRITATLADVETYLTTQTSCMAAPLTLEIVKAAQTITDIPE' A
#
# COMPACT_ATOMS: atom_id res chain seq x y z
N MET A 1 -23.15 0.69 3.32
CA MET A 1 -22.40 1.91 2.95
C MET A 1 -20.95 1.48 2.86
N GLY A 2 -20.37 1.46 1.66
CA GLY A 2 -18.93 1.23 1.50
C GLY A 2 -18.18 2.39 2.14
N THR A 3 -17.14 2.06 2.90
CA THR A 3 -16.26 3.04 3.52
C THR A 3 -15.51 3.85 2.46
N ALA A 4 -14.91 4.99 2.84
CA ALA A 4 -14.04 5.75 1.93
C ALA A 4 -12.90 4.88 1.34
N VAL A 5 -12.48 3.85 2.08
CA VAL A 5 -11.51 2.85 1.64
C VAL A 5 -12.06 2.01 0.48
N ASP A 6 -13.30 1.52 0.60
CA ASP A 6 -13.92 0.71 -0.46
C ASP A 6 -14.02 1.48 -1.77
N GLN A 7 -14.36 2.78 -1.70
CA GLN A 7 -14.39 3.64 -2.88
C GLN A 7 -13.00 3.83 -3.49
N ALA A 8 -11.97 4.04 -2.66
CA ALA A 8 -10.60 4.20 -3.15
C ALA A 8 -10.10 2.95 -3.89
N PHE A 9 -10.39 1.75 -3.37
CA PHE A 9 -10.05 0.50 -4.06
C PHE A 9 -10.85 0.31 -5.36
N GLN A 10 -12.14 0.65 -5.38
CA GLN A 10 -12.92 0.64 -6.62
C GLN A 10 -12.35 1.60 -7.67
N ASP A 11 -11.91 2.79 -7.26
CA ASP A 11 -11.31 3.76 -8.17
C ASP A 11 -9.97 3.26 -8.74
N VAL A 12 -9.17 2.55 -7.94
CA VAL A 12 -7.95 1.88 -8.40
C VAL A 12 -8.28 0.79 -9.42
N GLU A 13 -9.24 -0.08 -9.14
CA GLU A 13 -9.66 -1.17 -10.04
C GLU A 13 -10.27 -0.64 -11.34
N GLN A 14 -10.95 0.51 -11.29
CA GLN A 14 -11.50 1.21 -12.45
C GLN A 14 -10.47 2.11 -13.16
N LYS A 15 -9.20 2.10 -12.73
CA LYS A 15 -8.09 2.91 -13.28
C LYS A 15 -8.33 4.43 -13.18
N LYS A 16 -9.17 4.86 -12.25
CA LYS A 16 -9.42 6.26 -11.90
C LYS A 16 -8.43 6.78 -10.87
N ALA A 17 -7.74 5.87 -10.17
CA ALA A 17 -6.68 6.18 -9.23
C ALA A 17 -5.49 5.22 -9.42
N GLN A 18 -4.34 5.58 -8.84
CA GLN A 18 -3.18 4.71 -8.74
C GLN A 18 -2.92 4.37 -7.28
N LEU A 19 -2.60 3.10 -7.03
CA LEU A 19 -2.17 2.63 -5.72
C LEU A 19 -0.66 2.44 -5.72
N LEU A 20 0.04 3.25 -4.93
CA LEU A 20 1.48 3.20 -4.74
C LEU A 20 1.77 2.49 -3.41
N LEU A 21 2.53 1.40 -3.44
CA LEU A 21 2.93 0.66 -2.25
C LEU A 21 4.42 0.85 -1.99
N PRO A 22 4.82 1.67 -1.00
CA PRO A 22 6.21 1.77 -0.59
C PRO A 22 6.77 0.41 -0.17
N ALA A 23 8.03 0.14 -0.49
CA ALA A 23 8.68 -1.14 -0.17
C ALA A 23 8.59 -1.54 1.32
N MET A 24 8.48 -0.57 2.24
CA MET A 24 8.29 -0.82 3.67
C MET A 24 6.96 -1.53 3.98
N VAL A 25 5.91 -1.31 3.20
CA VAL A 25 4.60 -1.97 3.38
C VAL A 25 4.74 -3.50 3.23
N PHE A 26 5.60 -3.96 2.31
CA PHE A 26 5.84 -5.40 2.15
C PHE A 26 6.49 -6.01 3.40
N ALA A 27 7.44 -5.29 4.01
CA ALA A 27 8.05 -5.70 5.27
C ALA A 27 7.03 -5.74 6.42
N GLU A 28 6.12 -4.76 6.48
CA GLU A 28 5.05 -4.72 7.47
C GLU A 28 4.05 -5.88 7.29
N ILE A 29 3.64 -6.18 6.06
CA ILE A 29 2.76 -7.31 5.76
C ILE A 29 3.39 -8.62 6.21
N MET A 30 4.68 -8.85 5.90
CA MET A 30 5.40 -10.04 6.37
C MET A 30 5.43 -10.11 7.90
N TYR A 31 5.77 -9.01 8.57
CA TYR A 31 5.80 -8.94 10.04
C TYR A 31 4.44 -9.25 10.67
N LEU A 32 3.37 -8.64 10.16
CA LEU A 32 2.01 -8.83 10.68
C LEU A 32 1.49 -10.25 10.40
N ASN A 33 1.82 -10.81 9.23
CA ASN A 33 1.48 -12.19 8.88
C ASN A 33 2.19 -13.19 9.79
N GLU A 34 3.50 -13.02 10.03
CA GLU A 34 4.29 -13.87 10.93
C GLU A 34 3.73 -13.84 12.37
N ARG A 35 3.26 -12.67 12.81
CA ARG A 35 2.59 -12.47 14.10
C ARG A 35 1.12 -12.93 14.13
N LYS A 36 0.61 -13.49 13.03
CA LYS A 36 -0.79 -13.94 12.86
C LYS A 36 -1.82 -12.84 13.11
N ARG A 37 -1.46 -11.57 12.84
CA ARG A 37 -2.36 -10.41 12.97
C ARG A 37 -3.19 -10.18 11.71
N ILE A 38 -2.68 -10.62 10.57
CA ILE A 38 -3.38 -10.62 9.29
C ILE A 38 -3.18 -11.98 8.62
N THR A 39 -4.07 -12.33 7.69
CA THR A 39 -3.95 -13.55 6.87
C THR A 39 -3.27 -13.29 5.53
N ALA A 40 -3.27 -12.04 5.06
CA ALA A 40 -2.63 -11.66 3.81
C ALA A 40 -1.13 -11.95 3.84
N THR A 41 -0.62 -12.52 2.76
CA THR A 41 0.78 -12.87 2.56
C THR A 41 1.43 -11.97 1.53
N LEU A 42 2.76 -11.98 1.44
CA LEU A 42 3.47 -11.26 0.38
C LEU A 42 3.08 -11.77 -1.02
N ALA A 43 2.83 -13.08 -1.16
CA ALA A 43 2.40 -13.68 -2.43
C ALA A 43 1.01 -13.19 -2.88
N ASP A 44 0.09 -12.95 -1.93
CA ASP A 44 -1.21 -12.36 -2.24
C ASP A 44 -1.06 -10.94 -2.80
N VAL A 45 -0.15 -10.16 -2.21
CA VAL A 45 0.15 -8.79 -2.65
C VAL A 45 0.79 -8.79 -4.04
N GLU A 46 1.78 -9.65 -4.29
CA GLU A 46 2.39 -9.79 -5.62
C GLU A 46 1.36 -10.17 -6.69
N THR A 47 0.42 -11.06 -6.36
CA THR A 47 -0.70 -11.42 -7.23
C THR A 47 -1.59 -10.20 -7.50
N TYR A 48 -1.88 -9.39 -6.48
CA TYR A 48 -2.68 -8.18 -6.65
C TYR A 48 -1.97 -7.13 -7.54
N LEU A 49 -0.68 -6.90 -7.33
CA LEU A 49 0.14 -5.97 -8.14
C LEU A 49 0.23 -6.40 -9.61
N THR A 50 0.30 -7.70 -9.86
CA THR A 50 0.41 -8.22 -11.23
C THR A 50 -0.93 -8.25 -11.96
N THR A 51 -2.04 -8.41 -11.23
CA THR A 51 -3.40 -8.39 -11.80
C THR A 51 -3.94 -6.99 -12.04
N GLN A 52 -3.52 -5.99 -11.23
CA GLN A 52 -3.99 -4.62 -11.34
C GLN A 52 -2.90 -3.67 -11.85
N THR A 53 -3.02 -3.24 -13.11
CA THR A 53 -2.06 -2.33 -13.75
C THR A 53 -1.98 -0.93 -13.13
N SER A 54 -2.98 -0.56 -12.32
CA SER A 54 -3.03 0.69 -11.57
C SER A 54 -2.32 0.62 -10.22
N CYS A 55 -1.78 -0.56 -9.85
CA CYS A 55 -1.03 -0.77 -8.63
C CYS A 55 0.46 -0.91 -8.94
N MET A 56 1.32 -0.30 -8.12
CA MET A 56 2.77 -0.44 -8.29
C MET A 56 3.53 -0.42 -6.97
N ALA A 57 4.58 -1.24 -6.91
CA ALA A 57 5.58 -1.17 -5.87
C ALA A 57 6.46 0.07 -6.07
N ALA A 58 6.60 0.89 -5.02
CA ALA A 58 7.44 2.07 -5.01
C ALA A 58 8.71 1.81 -4.18
N PRO A 59 9.92 2.02 -4.72
CA PRO A 59 11.15 1.89 -3.94
C PRO A 59 11.19 2.94 -2.83
N LEU A 60 11.70 2.57 -1.65
CA LEU A 60 11.95 3.52 -0.58
C LEU A 60 13.39 4.03 -0.67
N THR A 61 13.58 5.16 -1.33
CA THR A 61 14.90 5.81 -1.43
C THR A 61 15.14 6.75 -0.25
N LEU A 62 16.40 7.07 0.01
CA LEU A 62 16.74 8.06 1.04
C LEU A 62 16.11 9.44 0.76
N GLU A 63 15.92 9.80 -0.51
CA GLU A 63 15.26 11.04 -0.90
C GLU A 63 13.77 11.05 -0.52
N ILE A 64 13.06 9.95 -0.74
CA ILE A 64 11.66 9.79 -0.32
C ILE A 64 11.55 9.90 1.19
N VAL A 65 12.46 9.27 1.93
CA VAL A 65 12.50 9.36 3.40
C VAL A 65 12.73 10.80 3.86
N LYS A 66 13.65 11.52 3.22
CA LYS A 66 13.89 12.95 3.53
C LYS A 66 12.68 13.82 3.22
N ALA A 67 12.00 13.58 2.11
CA ALA A 67 10.79 14.33 1.75
C ALA A 67 9.65 14.10 2.74
N ALA A 68 9.54 12.90 3.29
CA ALA A 68 8.53 12.53 4.29
C ALA A 68 8.90 12.92 5.74
N GLN A 69 10.08 13.53 5.97
CA GLN A 69 10.54 13.87 7.33
C GLN A 69 9.58 14.83 8.06
N THR A 70 8.94 15.73 7.32
CA THR A 70 7.98 16.69 7.88
C THR A 70 6.57 16.22 7.55
N ILE A 71 5.84 15.76 8.56
CA ILE A 71 4.42 15.43 8.45
C ILE A 71 3.63 16.69 8.83
N THR A 72 2.87 17.25 7.90
CA THR A 72 2.12 18.52 8.10
C THR A 72 0.61 18.31 8.17
N ASP A 73 0.17 17.07 7.98
CA ASP A 73 -1.16 16.73 7.49
C ASP A 73 -1.81 15.55 8.24
N ILE A 74 -1.11 14.93 9.21
CA ILE A 74 -1.66 13.89 10.10
C ILE A 74 -1.68 14.44 11.53
N PRO A 75 -2.87 14.69 12.14
CA PRO A 75 -2.96 15.04 13.56
C PRO A 75 -2.56 13.85 14.44
N GLU A 76 -1.84 14.12 15.53
CA GLU A 76 -1.46 13.15 16.57
C GLU A 76 -2.67 12.60 17.35
#